data_AF-A0A4S8MEM7-F1
#
_entry.id   AF-A0A4S8MEM7-F1
#
_cell.length_a   1.000
_cell.length_b   1.000
_cell.length_c   1.000
_cell.angle_alpha   90.00
_cell.angle_beta   90.00
_cell.angle_gamma   90.00
#
_symmetry.space_group_name_H-M   'P 1'
#
loop_
_entity.id
_entity.type
_entity.pdbx_description
1 polymer ?
#
loop_
_entity_poly.entity_id
_entity_poly.type
_entity_poly.pdbx_seq_one_letter_code
_entity_poly.pdbx_strand_id
1 'polypeptide(L)'
;MFTRRLELIVAFFHVCLRAQALAPRQMNGGTPTNGTNSFDNITLNQLSSILTNSSCDPTFVDECRNASQALPFLNQGFTEYNISSVGEKAALLSLMVFESGGFKYDKNHFPPPGNPGQGTRNMMNFPFVCQYARSLPSTSSSPFLQSTDPTIDICSSTSVDDSTKNNILSLVLSDDTSFASAAWFYTKSGPDGTGCTAVDGMVEGLQNQSEEGWENFITGCLFTTVTDDRKAVWSITLEVLGTPDSSGSGTTTKNGSDSSSWSGSANGAQETGQIAQGDTNVASMPNISFIQLYLCHYHWNRGKKVLSPNLPAAYFQMPNKYLPIIDFRSDHSRPGSTNGSDRQSPVYDPVVLNPE
;
A
#
# COMPACT_ATOMS: atom_id res chain seq x y z
N MET A 1 18.94 60.07 -44.12
CA MET A 1 19.41 58.69 -44.39
C MET A 1 18.92 57.80 -43.25
N PHE A 2 17.61 57.56 -43.16
CA PHE A 2 16.84 56.50 -43.83
C PHE A 2 17.27 55.07 -43.41
N THR A 3 16.55 54.58 -42.39
CA THR A 3 15.92 53.25 -42.27
C THR A 3 16.66 52.02 -42.81
N ARG A 4 16.88 51.03 -41.92
CA ARG A 4 16.39 49.63 -42.01
C ARG A 4 17.12 48.75 -40.99
N ARG A 5 16.35 48.12 -40.09
CA ARG A 5 16.40 46.69 -39.70
C ARG A 5 15.61 46.49 -38.40
N LEU A 6 14.29 46.71 -38.53
CA LEU A 6 13.26 45.99 -37.81
C LEU A 6 12.79 44.88 -38.79
N GLU A 7 12.31 43.74 -38.28
CA GLU A 7 11.89 42.52 -39.00
C GLU A 7 12.97 41.42 -39.06
N LEU A 8 13.05 40.58 -38.02
CA LEU A 8 13.14 39.12 -38.12
C LEU A 8 13.08 38.55 -36.69
N ILE A 9 11.95 37.93 -36.36
CA ILE A 9 11.65 36.88 -35.34
C ILE A 9 10.17 37.03 -34.97
N VAL A 10 9.30 36.89 -35.97
CA VAL A 10 7.90 36.48 -35.81
C VAL A 10 7.69 35.34 -36.80
N ALA A 11 8.31 34.20 -36.53
CA ALA A 11 8.12 32.98 -37.32
C ALA A 11 8.60 31.74 -36.55
N PHE A 12 8.11 31.51 -35.32
CA PHE A 12 8.21 30.18 -34.68
C PHE A 12 7.14 29.96 -33.60
N PHE A 13 5.92 30.48 -33.82
CA PHE A 13 4.73 30.06 -33.09
C PHE A 13 3.66 29.74 -34.13
N HIS A 14 3.74 28.55 -34.73
CA HIS A 14 2.63 27.85 -35.42
C HIS A 14 3.05 26.39 -35.68
N VAL A 15 3.42 25.68 -34.61
CA VAL A 15 3.53 24.22 -34.64
C VAL A 15 2.16 23.65 -34.32
N CYS A 16 1.46 23.27 -35.39
CA CYS A 16 0.42 22.24 -35.49
C CYS A 16 -0.29 21.83 -34.19
N LEU A 17 -1.34 22.57 -33.85
CA LEU A 17 -2.48 22.01 -33.11
C LEU A 17 -3.27 21.11 -34.09
N ARG A 18 -2.87 19.85 -34.26
CA ARG A 18 -3.73 18.82 -34.85
C ARG A 18 -4.54 18.19 -33.72
N ALA A 19 -5.68 18.80 -33.42
CA ALA A 19 -6.77 18.11 -32.76
C ALA A 19 -7.24 16.99 -33.69
N GLN A 20 -6.85 15.75 -33.40
CA GLN A 20 -7.57 14.60 -33.92
C GLN A 20 -8.85 14.50 -33.09
N ALA A 21 -9.96 14.93 -33.69
CA ALA A 21 -11.28 14.54 -33.25
C ALA A 21 -11.36 13.01 -33.33
N LEU A 22 -11.27 12.34 -32.18
CA LEU A 22 -11.60 10.92 -32.07
C LEU A 22 -13.10 10.79 -32.35
N ALA A 23 -13.42 10.20 -33.49
CA ALA A 23 -14.78 9.75 -33.76
C ALA A 23 -15.22 8.76 -32.66
N PRO A 24 -16.47 8.82 -32.18
CA PRO A 24 -16.97 7.86 -31.21
C PRO A 24 -16.97 6.47 -31.86
N ARG A 25 -16.18 5.56 -31.28
CA ARG A 25 -16.20 4.14 -31.64
C ARG A 25 -17.54 3.58 -31.17
N GLN A 26 -18.45 3.36 -32.11
CA GLN A 26 -19.67 2.58 -31.90
C GLN A 26 -19.27 1.14 -31.57
N MET A 27 -19.33 0.78 -30.28
CA MET A 27 -19.26 -0.61 -29.82
C MET A 27 -20.66 -1.21 -29.95
N ASN A 28 -20.88 -1.95 -31.03
CA ASN A 28 -22.08 -2.74 -31.24
C ASN A 28 -21.88 -4.13 -30.61
N GLY A 29 -22.83 -4.52 -29.74
CA GLY A 29 -23.36 -5.88 -29.68
C GLY A 29 -22.53 -6.95 -28.95
N GLY A 30 -22.78 -7.06 -27.64
CA GLY A 30 -22.51 -8.28 -26.86
C GLY A 30 -22.81 -7.99 -25.40
N THR A 31 -24.01 -8.33 -24.93
CA THR A 31 -24.41 -8.16 -23.52
C THR A 31 -23.63 -9.14 -22.66
N PRO A 32 -22.68 -8.70 -21.80
CA PRO A 32 -22.15 -9.56 -20.76
C PRO A 32 -23.08 -9.39 -19.56
N THR A 33 -23.95 -10.36 -19.32
CA THR A 33 -24.54 -10.53 -17.98
C THR A 33 -23.43 -11.07 -17.07
N ASN A 34 -22.60 -10.18 -16.55
CA ASN A 34 -21.67 -10.50 -15.47
C ASN A 34 -21.59 -9.28 -14.57
N GLY A 35 -21.94 -9.45 -13.28
CA GLY A 35 -22.14 -8.37 -12.32
C GLY A 35 -21.00 -7.36 -12.36
N THR A 36 -21.32 -6.13 -12.75
CA THR A 36 -20.48 -4.96 -12.52
C THR A 36 -20.34 -4.78 -11.02
N ASN A 37 -19.26 -5.33 -10.46
CA ASN A 37 -18.88 -5.21 -9.06
C ASN A 37 -18.81 -3.72 -8.70
N SER A 38 -19.78 -3.27 -7.89
CA SER A 38 -20.03 -1.87 -7.61
C SER A 38 -18.89 -1.23 -6.83
N PHE A 39 -18.75 0.06 -7.10
CA PHE A 39 -17.83 1.08 -6.60
C PHE A 39 -18.01 1.40 -5.11
N ASP A 40 -18.49 0.44 -4.31
CA ASP A 40 -19.02 0.75 -3.00
C ASP A 40 -17.89 1.09 -2.03
N ASN A 41 -18.14 2.11 -1.22
CA ASN A 41 -17.30 2.41 -0.07
C ASN A 41 -17.31 1.23 0.88
N ILE A 42 -16.18 1.01 1.58
CA ILE A 42 -16.10 0.02 2.64
C ILE A 42 -17.12 0.39 3.70
N THR A 43 -17.85 -0.59 4.23
CA THR A 43 -18.82 -0.36 5.30
C THR A 43 -18.21 -0.58 6.68
N LEU A 44 -18.89 -0.10 7.72
CA LEU A 44 -18.44 -0.30 9.09
C LEU A 44 -18.38 -1.79 9.46
N ASN A 45 -19.34 -2.59 8.99
CA ASN A 45 -19.39 -4.02 9.27
C ASN A 45 -18.24 -4.78 8.60
N GLN A 46 -17.93 -4.43 7.36
CA GLN A 46 -16.77 -4.98 6.66
C GLN A 46 -15.47 -4.64 7.41
N LEU A 47 -15.25 -3.35 7.71
CA LEU A 47 -14.02 -2.94 8.39
C LEU A 47 -13.89 -3.53 9.80
N SER A 48 -15.00 -3.61 10.55
CA SER A 48 -15.01 -4.24 11.88
C SER A 48 -14.69 -5.73 11.83
N SER A 49 -15.11 -6.43 10.77
CA SER A 49 -14.81 -7.86 10.57
C SER A 49 -13.33 -8.10 10.26
N ILE A 50 -12.70 -7.18 9.54
CA ILE A 50 -11.27 -7.21 9.24
C ILE A 50 -10.43 -6.93 10.50
N LEU A 51 -10.90 -6.03 11.36
CA LEU A 51 -10.19 -5.58 12.58
C LEU A 51 -10.51 -6.40 13.85
N THR A 52 -11.08 -7.59 13.72
CA THR A 52 -11.66 -8.38 14.85
C THR A 52 -10.73 -8.61 16.05
N ASN A 53 -9.41 -8.59 15.86
CA ASN A 53 -8.42 -8.79 16.93
C ASN A 53 -7.59 -7.53 17.23
N SER A 54 -8.02 -6.34 16.79
CA SER A 54 -7.32 -5.10 17.11
C SER A 54 -7.88 -4.46 18.40
N SER A 55 -7.05 -4.46 19.44
CA SER A 55 -7.24 -3.67 20.65
C SER A 55 -6.17 -2.61 20.74
N CYS A 56 -6.54 -1.39 21.12
CA CYS A 56 -5.56 -0.32 21.35
C CYS A 56 -4.54 -0.72 22.41
N ASP A 57 -3.27 -0.39 22.15
CA ASP A 57 -2.23 -0.45 23.18
C ASP A 57 -2.44 0.75 24.14
N PRO A 58 -2.54 0.54 25.46
CA PRO A 58 -2.72 1.63 26.42
C PRO A 58 -1.54 2.61 26.46
N THR A 59 -0.38 2.25 25.91
CA THR A 59 0.82 3.08 25.81
C THR A 59 0.73 4.09 24.66
N PHE A 60 -0.07 3.77 23.61
CA PHE A 60 -0.13 4.52 22.35
C PHE A 60 -1.58 4.86 21.96
N VAL A 61 -2.39 5.23 22.95
CA VAL A 61 -3.83 5.49 22.78
C VAL A 61 -4.12 6.55 21.72
N ASP A 62 -3.27 7.57 21.62
CA ASP A 62 -3.46 8.68 20.68
C ASP A 62 -3.29 8.26 19.21
N GLU A 63 -2.52 7.19 18.96
CA GLU A 63 -2.29 6.63 17.62
C GLU A 63 -3.38 5.64 17.21
N CYS A 64 -4.06 5.04 18.18
CA CYS A 64 -4.98 3.96 17.93
C CYS A 64 -6.30 4.44 17.33
N ARG A 65 -6.84 3.68 16.36
CA ARG A 65 -8.17 3.90 15.80
C ARG A 65 -8.96 2.60 15.67
N ASN A 66 -10.22 2.62 16.09
CA ASN A 66 -11.16 1.54 15.80
C ASN A 66 -11.78 1.70 14.41
N ALA A 67 -12.55 0.69 13.97
CA ALA A 67 -13.21 0.68 12.66
C ALA A 67 -14.06 1.94 12.42
N SER A 68 -14.86 2.38 13.39
CA SER A 68 -15.75 3.55 13.24
C SER A 68 -14.97 4.85 13.07
N GLN A 69 -13.81 4.98 13.73
CA GLN A 69 -12.98 6.17 13.62
C GLN A 69 -12.18 6.18 12.31
N ALA A 70 -11.68 5.01 11.87
CA ALA A 70 -10.88 4.85 10.66
C ALA A 70 -11.69 4.98 9.36
N LEU A 71 -12.93 4.45 9.36
CA LEU A 71 -13.76 4.30 8.17
C LEU A 71 -13.91 5.57 7.31
N PRO A 72 -14.26 6.75 7.86
CA PRO A 72 -14.44 7.95 7.02
C PRO A 72 -13.15 8.33 6.28
N PHE A 73 -12.01 8.28 6.95
CA PHE A 73 -10.72 8.67 6.37
C PHE A 73 -10.20 7.62 5.37
N LEU A 74 -10.43 6.34 5.64
CA LEU A 74 -10.09 5.26 4.72
C LEU A 74 -10.83 5.40 3.38
N ASN A 75 -12.16 5.58 3.42
CA ASN A 75 -12.96 5.75 2.21
C ASN A 75 -12.65 7.07 1.50
N GLN A 76 -12.35 8.13 2.25
CA GLN A 76 -11.88 9.38 1.69
C GLN A 76 -10.58 9.18 0.90
N GLY A 77 -9.58 8.50 1.48
CA GLY A 77 -8.32 8.19 0.81
C GLY A 77 -8.52 7.39 -0.48
N PHE A 78 -9.34 6.34 -0.46
CA PHE A 78 -9.64 5.59 -1.68
C PHE A 78 -10.33 6.43 -2.75
N THR A 79 -11.23 7.33 -2.35
CA THR A 79 -11.88 8.25 -3.28
C THR A 79 -10.89 9.25 -3.87
N GLU A 80 -10.05 9.87 -3.04
CA GLU A 80 -9.05 10.87 -3.44
C GLU A 80 -8.07 10.33 -4.50
N TYR A 81 -7.64 9.09 -4.33
CA TYR A 81 -6.67 8.43 -5.22
C TYR A 81 -7.30 7.50 -6.25
N ASN A 82 -8.62 7.56 -6.42
CA ASN A 82 -9.38 6.78 -7.42
C ASN A 82 -9.18 5.25 -7.32
N ILE A 83 -9.09 4.74 -6.09
CA ILE A 83 -9.01 3.30 -5.79
C ILE A 83 -10.42 2.73 -5.75
N SER A 84 -10.82 2.06 -6.81
CA SER A 84 -12.21 1.64 -7.00
C SER A 84 -12.43 0.14 -6.95
N SER A 85 -11.49 -0.68 -7.41
CA SER A 85 -11.66 -2.14 -7.42
C SER A 85 -11.58 -2.75 -6.02
N VAL A 86 -12.33 -3.83 -5.81
CA VAL A 86 -12.32 -4.59 -4.54
C VAL A 86 -10.91 -5.10 -4.22
N GLY A 87 -10.20 -5.63 -5.21
CA GLY A 87 -8.87 -6.21 -4.98
C GLY A 87 -7.79 -5.17 -4.71
N GLU A 88 -7.84 -3.98 -5.34
CA GLU A 88 -6.93 -2.88 -4.96
C GLU A 88 -7.22 -2.38 -3.54
N LYS A 89 -8.50 -2.15 -3.19
CA LYS A 89 -8.89 -1.77 -1.82
C LYS A 89 -8.42 -2.83 -0.81
N ALA A 90 -8.59 -4.11 -1.12
CA ALA A 90 -8.17 -5.21 -0.26
C ALA A 90 -6.65 -5.24 -0.07
N ALA A 91 -5.86 -5.05 -1.13
CA ALA A 91 -4.40 -5.01 -1.04
C ALA A 91 -3.90 -3.84 -0.19
N LEU A 92 -4.43 -2.64 -0.41
CA LEU A 92 -4.02 -1.45 0.35
C LEU A 92 -4.50 -1.49 1.81
N LEU A 93 -5.73 -1.92 2.05
CA LEU A 93 -6.26 -2.04 3.41
C LEU A 93 -5.53 -3.13 4.19
N SER A 94 -5.32 -4.31 3.61
CA SER A 94 -4.59 -5.39 4.29
C SER A 94 -3.15 -5.01 4.61
N LEU A 95 -2.48 -4.26 3.73
CA LEU A 95 -1.18 -3.65 4.03
C LEU A 95 -1.27 -2.76 5.26
N MET A 96 -2.20 -1.80 5.28
CA MET A 96 -2.31 -0.89 6.42
C MET A 96 -2.64 -1.63 7.72
N VAL A 97 -3.56 -2.59 7.68
CA VAL A 97 -3.93 -3.42 8.84
C VAL A 97 -2.73 -4.19 9.35
N PHE A 98 -1.95 -4.81 8.46
CA PHE A 98 -0.76 -5.56 8.85
C PHE A 98 0.31 -4.67 9.47
N GLU A 99 0.71 -3.60 8.77
CA GLU A 99 1.86 -2.78 9.16
C GLU A 99 1.61 -1.92 10.40
N SER A 100 0.36 -1.54 10.67
CA SER A 100 -0.02 -0.74 11.84
C SER A 100 -0.49 -1.57 13.03
N GLY A 101 -0.40 -2.91 12.94
CA GLY A 101 -0.90 -3.82 13.98
C GLY A 101 -2.42 -3.73 14.17
N GLY A 102 -3.18 -3.50 13.10
CA GLY A 102 -4.64 -3.31 13.14
C GLY A 102 -5.05 -1.92 13.56
N PHE A 103 -4.34 -0.89 13.06
CA PHE A 103 -4.50 0.53 13.41
C PHE A 103 -4.18 0.85 14.87
N LYS A 104 -3.32 0.05 15.51
CA LYS A 104 -2.80 0.34 16.87
C LYS A 104 -1.77 1.46 16.84
N TYR A 105 -0.97 1.52 15.78
CA TYR A 105 0.15 2.44 15.63
C TYR A 105 0.00 3.29 14.37
N ASP A 106 0.55 4.50 14.40
CA ASP A 106 0.73 5.34 13.22
C ASP A 106 2.20 5.76 13.02
N LYS A 107 3.09 5.31 13.91
CA LYS A 107 4.54 5.42 13.78
C LYS A 107 5.21 4.13 14.19
N ASN A 108 6.44 3.94 13.70
CA ASN A 108 7.21 2.77 14.08
C ASN A 108 7.75 2.92 15.51
N HIS A 109 7.42 1.95 16.37
CA HIS A 109 7.96 1.81 17.73
C HIS A 109 8.89 0.60 17.91
N PHE A 110 8.98 -0.29 16.92
CA PHE A 110 9.61 -1.60 17.05
C PHE A 110 10.62 -1.96 15.94
N PRO A 111 11.73 -2.63 16.29
CA PRO A 111 12.22 -2.83 17.66
C PRO A 111 12.49 -1.47 18.34
N PRO A 112 12.31 -1.34 19.68
CA PRO A 112 12.47 -0.05 20.36
C PRO A 112 13.83 0.60 20.05
N PRO A 113 13.87 1.91 19.74
CA PRO A 113 12.78 2.91 19.80
C PRO A 113 11.95 3.04 18.50
N GLY A 114 12.09 2.12 17.55
CA GLY A 114 11.56 2.23 16.18
C GLY A 114 12.53 2.97 15.25
N ASN A 115 12.18 3.04 13.98
CA ASN A 115 12.97 3.77 12.98
C ASN A 115 12.50 5.23 12.86
N PRO A 116 13.37 6.22 13.05
CA PRO A 116 13.01 7.63 12.94
C PRO A 116 12.43 8.00 11.58
N GLY A 117 11.33 8.75 11.60
CA GLY A 117 10.59 9.16 10.41
C GLY A 117 9.82 8.05 9.69
N GLN A 118 9.75 6.84 10.24
CA GLN A 118 8.91 5.77 9.72
C GLN A 118 7.53 5.78 10.40
N GLY A 119 6.46 5.75 9.61
CA GLY A 119 5.09 5.78 10.12
C GLY A 119 4.04 5.87 9.04
N THR A 120 2.89 6.47 9.36
CA THR A 120 1.57 6.37 8.69
C THR A 120 0.92 4.99 8.85
N ARG A 121 -0.33 4.84 8.38
CA ARG A 121 -1.05 3.56 8.47
C ARG A 121 -0.44 2.44 7.63
N ASN A 122 0.35 2.74 6.59
CA ASN A 122 1.12 1.73 5.84
C ASN A 122 2.61 1.69 6.20
N MET A 123 3.03 2.36 7.29
CA MET A 123 4.39 2.29 7.85
C MET A 123 5.52 2.61 6.85
N MET A 124 5.29 3.62 6.00
CA MET A 124 6.28 4.14 5.04
C MET A 124 7.58 4.55 5.73
N ASN A 125 8.70 4.24 5.09
CA ASN A 125 10.00 4.73 5.54
C ASN A 125 10.17 6.24 5.28
N PHE A 126 11.19 6.83 5.90
CA PHE A 126 11.41 8.28 5.88
C PHE A 126 11.42 8.92 4.48
N PRO A 127 12.14 8.39 3.46
CA PRO A 127 12.10 8.98 2.12
C PRO A 127 10.69 9.13 1.55
N PHE A 128 9.82 8.14 1.76
CA PHE A 128 8.44 8.20 1.26
C PHE A 128 7.53 9.06 2.13
N VAL A 129 7.70 9.05 3.45
CA VAL A 129 7.01 9.99 4.36
C VAL A 129 7.33 11.44 3.98
N CYS A 130 8.60 11.73 3.69
CA CYS A 130 9.04 13.06 3.27
C CYS A 130 8.47 13.46 1.90
N GLN A 131 8.49 12.55 0.92
CA GLN A 131 7.85 12.78 -0.38
C GLN A 131 6.34 13.02 -0.22
N TYR A 132 5.69 12.26 0.66
CA TYR A 132 4.26 12.41 0.92
C TYR A 132 3.94 13.77 1.51
N ALA A 133 4.63 14.16 2.59
CA ALA A 133 4.50 15.48 3.21
C ALA A 133 4.76 16.63 2.21
N ARG A 134 5.70 16.45 1.28
CA ARG A 134 5.97 17.43 0.22
C ARG A 134 4.86 17.52 -0.83
N SER A 135 4.18 16.41 -1.12
CA SER A 135 3.12 16.35 -2.12
C SER A 135 1.79 16.97 -1.64
N LEU A 136 1.60 17.08 -0.33
CA LEU A 136 0.36 17.58 0.25
C LEU A 136 0.36 19.13 0.32
N PRO A 137 -0.70 19.81 -0.15
CA PRO A 137 -0.79 21.27 -0.08
C PRO A 137 -0.67 21.82 1.36
N SER A 138 -1.21 21.11 2.35
CA SER A 138 -1.22 21.51 3.76
C SER A 138 0.16 21.53 4.42
N THR A 139 1.13 20.80 3.87
CA THR A 139 2.45 20.59 4.51
C THR A 139 3.63 20.92 3.62
N SER A 140 3.42 21.07 2.30
CA SER A 140 4.47 21.33 1.30
C SER A 140 5.36 22.55 1.58
N SER A 141 4.86 23.55 2.33
CA SER A 141 5.58 24.76 2.73
C SER A 141 6.25 24.68 4.10
N SER A 142 6.20 23.52 4.77
CA SER A 142 6.80 23.32 6.09
C SER A 142 8.32 23.59 6.05
N PRO A 143 8.88 24.32 7.03
CA PRO A 143 10.31 24.58 7.11
C PRO A 143 11.13 23.29 7.28
N PHE A 144 10.53 22.22 7.83
CA PHE A 144 11.20 20.93 7.97
C PHE A 144 11.50 20.25 6.62
N LEU A 145 10.78 20.62 5.55
CA LEU A 145 11.01 20.10 4.21
C LEU A 145 12.09 20.86 3.43
N GLN A 146 12.70 21.87 4.06
CA GLN A 146 13.71 22.74 3.45
C GLN A 146 15.08 22.50 4.07
N SER A 147 16.10 22.34 3.23
CA SER A 147 17.50 22.31 3.67
C SER A 147 18.07 23.72 3.72
N THR A 148 18.96 24.00 4.68
CA THR A 148 19.76 25.22 4.69
C THR A 148 20.76 25.26 3.54
N ASP A 149 21.15 24.10 3.03
CA ASP A 149 21.92 23.96 1.79
C ASP A 149 20.98 23.60 0.64
N PRO A 150 20.78 24.48 -0.36
CA PRO A 150 19.85 24.25 -1.47
C PRO A 150 20.28 23.11 -2.40
N THR A 151 21.50 22.57 -2.25
CA THR A 151 21.98 21.41 -3.01
C THR A 151 21.55 20.06 -2.41
N ILE A 152 21.03 20.07 -1.18
CA ILE A 152 20.58 18.87 -0.46
C ILE A 152 19.06 18.75 -0.57
N ASP A 153 18.58 17.67 -1.17
CA ASP A 153 17.20 17.24 -1.03
C ASP A 153 17.02 16.41 0.25
N ILE A 154 16.27 16.96 1.21
CA ILE A 154 16.00 16.31 2.50
C ILE A 154 15.38 14.92 2.33
N CYS A 155 14.51 14.70 1.32
CA CYS A 155 13.81 13.41 1.18
C CYS A 155 14.70 12.28 0.65
N SER A 156 15.86 12.60 0.07
CA SER A 156 16.82 11.62 -0.44
C SER A 156 18.15 11.64 0.33
N SER A 157 18.32 12.56 1.26
CA SER A 157 19.53 12.69 2.07
C SER A 157 19.62 11.59 3.14
N THR A 158 20.80 10.99 3.24
CA THR A 158 21.14 10.02 4.31
C THR A 158 21.64 10.69 5.58
N SER A 159 21.89 12.01 5.54
CA SER A 159 22.46 12.80 6.63
C SER A 159 21.41 13.56 7.44
N VAL A 160 20.11 13.31 7.22
CA VAL A 160 19.04 13.94 8.00
C VAL A 160 19.03 13.37 9.41
N ASP A 161 19.07 14.23 10.41
CA ASP A 161 19.01 13.83 11.81
C ASP A 161 17.61 13.29 12.18
N ASP A 162 17.56 12.45 13.21
CA ASP A 162 16.34 11.75 13.60
C ASP A 162 15.23 12.68 14.10
N SER A 163 15.57 13.83 14.70
CA SER A 163 14.57 14.82 15.10
C SER A 163 13.88 15.44 13.89
N THR A 164 14.65 15.79 12.85
CA THR A 164 14.11 16.31 11.60
C THR A 164 13.23 15.27 10.91
N LYS A 165 13.65 14.00 10.87
CA LYS A 165 12.82 12.90 10.32
C LYS A 165 11.48 12.79 11.05
N ASN A 166 11.49 12.84 12.38
CA ASN A 166 10.27 12.75 13.19
C ASN A 166 9.38 14.00 13.06
N ASN A 167 9.97 15.19 12.94
CA ASN A 167 9.22 16.42 12.66
C ASN A 167 8.51 16.34 11.31
N ILE A 168 9.16 15.81 10.27
CA ILE A 168 8.53 15.59 8.96
C ILE A 168 7.43 14.54 9.05
N LEU A 169 7.65 13.42 9.77
CA LEU A 169 6.61 12.42 10.00
C LEU A 169 5.37 13.03 10.65
N SER A 170 5.53 13.90 11.65
CA SER A 170 4.41 14.53 12.36
C SER A 170 3.48 15.36 11.46
N LEU A 171 3.97 15.78 10.29
CA LEU A 171 3.16 16.52 9.31
C LEU A 171 2.06 15.65 8.68
N VAL A 172 2.21 14.33 8.70
CA VAL A 172 1.33 13.37 7.99
C VAL A 172 0.71 12.31 8.91
N LEU A 173 0.65 12.59 10.21
CA LEU A 173 0.01 11.69 11.20
C LEU A 173 -1.45 12.05 11.50
N SER A 174 -2.00 13.11 10.91
CA SER A 174 -3.45 13.35 11.02
C SER A 174 -4.22 12.21 10.35
N ASP A 175 -5.42 11.88 10.84
CA ASP A 175 -6.14 10.70 10.34
C ASP A 175 -6.43 10.77 8.83
N ASP A 176 -6.79 11.95 8.31
CA ASP A 176 -7.04 12.17 6.89
C ASP A 176 -5.83 11.87 6.00
N THR A 177 -4.63 12.24 6.45
CA THR A 177 -3.38 12.01 5.70
C THR A 177 -2.84 10.59 5.95
N SER A 178 -2.82 10.15 7.19
CA SER A 178 -2.27 8.84 7.58
C SER A 178 -3.06 7.69 6.96
N PHE A 179 -4.40 7.75 6.88
CA PHE A 179 -5.21 6.72 6.20
C PHE A 179 -5.18 6.80 4.67
N ALA A 180 -4.85 7.96 4.10
CA ALA A 180 -4.68 8.12 2.65
C ALA A 180 -3.30 7.65 2.15
N SER A 181 -2.32 7.49 3.04
CA SER A 181 -0.92 7.19 2.73
C SER A 181 -0.70 5.95 1.84
N ALA A 182 -1.44 4.85 2.05
CA ALA A 182 -1.32 3.66 1.21
C ALA A 182 -1.76 3.91 -0.24
N ALA A 183 -2.84 4.65 -0.42
CA ALA A 183 -3.38 4.99 -1.74
C ALA A 183 -2.49 6.02 -2.46
N TRP A 184 -1.95 6.99 -1.71
CA TRP A 184 -0.92 7.88 -2.24
C TRP A 184 0.31 7.10 -2.68
N PHE A 185 0.83 6.21 -1.83
CA PHE A 185 2.04 5.43 -2.15
C PHE A 185 1.81 4.62 -3.44
N TYR A 186 0.70 3.90 -3.49
CA TYR A 186 0.31 3.09 -4.65
C TYR A 186 0.22 3.89 -5.95
N THR A 187 -0.19 5.17 -5.93
CA THR A 187 -0.47 5.94 -7.15
C THR A 187 0.53 7.05 -7.47
N LYS A 188 1.30 7.53 -6.48
CA LYS A 188 2.08 8.78 -6.58
C LYS A 188 3.51 8.71 -6.04
N SER A 189 3.90 7.67 -5.29
CA SER A 189 5.27 7.64 -4.74
C SER A 189 6.35 7.54 -5.83
N GLY A 190 7.59 7.82 -5.43
CA GLY A 190 8.75 7.63 -6.29
C GLY A 190 9.04 8.83 -7.19
N PRO A 191 10.19 8.82 -7.89
CA PRO A 191 10.69 9.96 -8.65
C PRO A 191 9.79 10.36 -9.82
N ASP A 192 9.10 9.38 -10.42
CA ASP A 192 8.25 9.60 -11.59
C ASP A 192 6.80 9.97 -11.22
N GLY A 193 6.46 9.94 -9.93
CA GLY A 193 5.11 10.29 -9.46
C GLY A 193 4.02 9.29 -9.88
N THR A 194 4.40 8.06 -10.23
CA THR A 194 3.52 6.99 -10.73
C THR A 194 3.19 5.94 -9.67
N GLY A 195 3.83 6.01 -8.49
CA GLY A 195 3.68 5.03 -7.43
C GLY A 195 4.07 3.63 -7.89
N CYS A 196 3.19 2.68 -7.59
CA CYS A 196 3.33 1.28 -7.93
C CYS A 196 2.62 0.90 -9.24
N THR A 197 1.87 1.81 -9.86
CA THR A 197 1.08 1.49 -11.07
C THR A 197 1.90 1.10 -12.29
N ALA A 198 3.22 1.29 -12.25
CA ALA A 198 4.15 0.89 -13.30
C ALA A 198 4.68 -0.55 -13.15
N VAL A 199 4.33 -1.28 -12.09
CA VAL A 199 4.72 -2.69 -11.92
C VAL A 199 3.89 -3.56 -12.87
N ASP A 200 4.57 -4.23 -13.80
CA ASP A 200 3.96 -5.06 -14.84
C ASP A 200 3.02 -6.12 -14.24
N GLY A 201 1.79 -6.21 -14.75
CA GLY A 201 0.78 -7.20 -14.35
C GLY A 201 0.18 -6.99 -12.95
N MET A 202 0.78 -6.15 -12.09
CA MET A 202 0.33 -5.95 -10.71
C MET A 202 -1.08 -5.33 -10.66
N VAL A 203 -1.31 -4.21 -11.36
CA VAL A 203 -2.61 -3.51 -11.31
C VAL A 203 -3.73 -4.38 -11.83
N GLU A 204 -3.54 -5.03 -12.98
CA GLU A 204 -4.51 -5.96 -13.56
C GLU A 204 -4.75 -7.15 -12.62
N GLY A 205 -3.69 -7.72 -12.07
CA GLY A 205 -3.78 -8.82 -11.11
C GLY A 205 -4.53 -8.45 -9.84
N LEU A 206 -4.31 -7.25 -9.30
CA LEU A 206 -5.06 -6.74 -8.14
C LEU A 206 -6.54 -6.52 -8.49
N GLN A 207 -6.84 -5.90 -9.63
CA GLN A 207 -8.22 -5.67 -10.08
C GLN A 207 -8.97 -6.98 -10.31
N ASN A 208 -8.26 -8.01 -10.78
CA ASN A 208 -8.76 -9.38 -10.95
C ASN A 208 -8.74 -10.20 -9.65
N GLN A 209 -8.36 -9.61 -8.51
CA GLN A 209 -8.34 -10.26 -7.19
C GLN A 209 -7.42 -11.49 -7.14
N SER A 210 -6.38 -11.51 -7.96
CA SER A 210 -5.44 -12.63 -8.05
C SER A 210 -4.37 -12.56 -6.96
N GLU A 211 -3.96 -13.74 -6.49
CA GLU A 211 -2.81 -13.87 -5.59
C GLU A 211 -1.53 -13.38 -6.25
N GLU A 212 -1.28 -13.74 -7.52
CA GLU A 212 -0.11 -13.27 -8.28
C GLU A 212 -0.02 -11.74 -8.33
N GLY A 213 -1.14 -11.05 -8.58
CA GLY A 213 -1.18 -9.58 -8.55
C GLY A 213 -0.84 -9.01 -7.17
N TRP A 214 -1.32 -9.66 -6.11
CA TRP A 214 -0.98 -9.29 -4.73
C TRP A 214 0.49 -9.57 -4.40
N GLU A 215 1.06 -10.71 -4.80
CA GLU A 215 2.47 -11.01 -4.61
C GLU A 215 3.38 -10.02 -5.37
N ASN A 216 2.99 -9.61 -6.58
CA ASN A 216 3.66 -8.56 -7.33
C ASN A 216 3.57 -7.21 -6.62
N PHE A 217 2.48 -6.92 -5.93
CA PHE A 217 2.35 -5.72 -5.09
C PHE A 217 3.33 -5.78 -3.91
N ILE A 218 3.39 -6.91 -3.19
CA ILE A 218 4.30 -7.08 -2.06
C ILE A 218 5.77 -7.02 -2.48
N THR A 219 6.16 -7.69 -3.56
CA THR A 219 7.57 -7.85 -3.95
C THR A 219 8.06 -6.77 -4.91
N GLY A 220 7.25 -6.39 -5.90
CA GLY A 220 7.61 -5.44 -6.95
C GLY A 220 7.36 -3.98 -6.59
N CYS A 221 6.43 -3.70 -5.68
CA CYS A 221 6.07 -2.34 -5.26
C CYS A 221 6.56 -2.01 -3.85
N LEU A 222 6.28 -2.88 -2.87
CA LEU A 222 6.69 -2.65 -1.48
C LEU A 222 8.13 -3.11 -1.20
N PHE A 223 8.74 -3.87 -2.13
CA PHE A 223 10.09 -4.42 -2.00
C PHE A 223 10.26 -5.23 -0.69
N THR A 224 9.22 -5.94 -0.29
CA THR A 224 9.24 -6.83 0.87
C THR A 224 8.89 -8.26 0.46
N THR A 225 8.78 -9.16 1.44
CA THR A 225 8.58 -10.59 1.20
C THR A 225 7.13 -10.98 1.41
N VAL A 226 6.64 -11.89 0.58
CA VAL A 226 5.36 -12.58 0.80
C VAL A 226 5.52 -13.50 2.00
N THR A 227 4.71 -13.29 3.03
CA THR A 227 4.65 -14.13 4.22
C THR A 227 3.24 -14.67 4.40
N ASP A 228 3.12 -15.81 5.08
CA ASP A 228 1.82 -16.41 5.39
C ASP A 228 0.94 -15.43 6.19
N ASP A 229 1.53 -14.65 7.10
CA ASP A 229 0.79 -13.69 7.92
C ASP A 229 0.25 -12.52 7.08
N ARG A 230 1.05 -11.99 6.13
CA ARG A 230 0.58 -10.96 5.19
C ARG A 230 -0.53 -11.50 4.28
N LYS A 231 -0.36 -12.73 3.79
CA LYS A 231 -1.34 -13.41 2.94
C LYS A 231 -2.65 -13.62 3.69
N ALA A 232 -2.59 -14.06 4.94
CA ALA A 232 -3.78 -14.29 5.77
C ALA A 232 -4.62 -13.02 5.92
N VAL A 233 -3.99 -11.87 6.23
CA VAL A 233 -4.71 -10.60 6.35
C VAL A 233 -5.29 -10.15 5.01
N TRP A 234 -4.55 -10.31 3.90
CA TRP A 234 -5.05 -10.01 2.56
C TRP A 234 -6.25 -10.87 2.16
N SER A 235 -6.17 -12.19 2.36
CA SER A 235 -7.25 -13.12 2.01
C SER A 235 -8.53 -12.82 2.78
N ILE A 236 -8.45 -12.58 4.10
CA ILE A 236 -9.62 -12.18 4.91
C ILE A 236 -10.19 -10.85 4.42
N THR A 237 -9.33 -9.87 4.14
CA THR A 237 -9.75 -8.56 3.66
C THR A 237 -10.47 -8.69 2.32
N LEU A 238 -9.92 -9.46 1.39
CA LEU A 238 -10.50 -9.68 0.07
C LEU A 238 -11.85 -10.39 0.16
N GLU A 239 -11.96 -11.43 0.98
CA GLU A 239 -13.21 -12.16 1.20
C GLU A 239 -14.30 -11.23 1.74
N VAL A 240 -13.99 -10.48 2.81
CA VAL A 240 -14.95 -9.57 3.45
C VAL A 240 -15.43 -8.49 2.47
N LEU A 241 -14.51 -7.87 1.70
CA LEU A 241 -14.86 -6.84 0.73
C LEU A 241 -15.57 -7.38 -0.52
N GLY A 242 -15.34 -8.64 -0.88
CA GLY A 242 -16.01 -9.31 -1.99
C GLY A 242 -17.45 -9.74 -1.67
N THR A 243 -17.82 -9.79 -0.40
CA THR A 243 -19.20 -10.09 0.02
C THR A 243 -20.06 -8.82 0.09
N PRO A 244 -21.25 -8.80 -0.54
CA PRO A 244 -22.19 -7.70 -0.38
C PRO A 244 -22.57 -7.51 1.09
N ASP A 245 -22.56 -6.28 1.58
CA ASP A 245 -22.95 -6.00 2.95
C ASP A 245 -24.45 -6.29 3.16
N SER A 246 -24.73 -7.40 3.83
CA SER A 246 -26.09 -7.85 4.16
C SER A 246 -26.85 -6.88 5.08
N SER A 247 -26.18 -5.90 5.68
CA SER A 247 -26.81 -4.87 6.52
C SER A 247 -27.51 -3.75 5.74
N GLY A 248 -27.35 -3.72 4.41
CA GLY A 248 -27.99 -2.74 3.52
C GLY A 248 -29.35 -3.13 2.96
N SER A 249 -29.88 -4.33 3.25
CA SER A 249 -31.23 -4.70 2.79
C SER A 249 -32.29 -3.96 3.61
N GLY A 250 -32.57 -2.74 3.20
CA GLY A 250 -33.60 -1.88 3.76
C GLY A 250 -34.90 -2.63 4.02
N THR A 251 -35.41 -2.46 5.22
CA THR A 251 -36.74 -2.84 5.67
C THR A 251 -37.77 -2.27 4.70
N THR A 252 -38.12 -3.05 3.67
CA THR A 252 -39.37 -2.82 2.96
C THR A 252 -40.45 -3.35 3.90
N THR A 253 -41.09 -2.45 4.64
CA THR A 253 -42.36 -2.72 5.30
C THR A 253 -43.35 -3.20 4.25
N LYS A 254 -43.47 -4.53 4.08
CA LYS A 254 -44.64 -5.15 3.47
C LYS A 254 -45.77 -5.05 4.47
N ASN A 255 -46.56 -3.98 4.34
CA ASN A 255 -47.93 -3.98 4.85
C ASN A 255 -48.78 -4.90 3.97
N GLY A 256 -49.49 -5.82 4.63
CA GLY A 256 -50.76 -6.35 4.15
C GLY A 256 -50.71 -7.70 3.42
N SER A 257 -51.24 -8.71 4.12
CA SER A 257 -52.17 -9.75 3.61
C SER A 257 -51.84 -10.37 2.25
N ASP A 258 -51.44 -11.63 2.16
CA ASP A 258 -52.44 -12.69 2.22
C ASP A 258 -51.92 -14.04 2.72
N SER A 259 -52.78 -14.67 3.51
CA SER A 259 -52.77 -16.06 3.90
C SER A 259 -53.07 -16.97 2.70
N SER A 260 -52.21 -17.96 2.44
CA SER A 260 -52.68 -19.29 2.04
C SER A 260 -51.60 -20.34 2.25
N SER A 261 -51.86 -21.15 3.28
CA SER A 261 -51.51 -22.56 3.42
C SER A 261 -51.29 -23.29 2.10
N TRP A 262 -50.10 -23.87 1.91
CA TRP A 262 -49.97 -25.14 1.20
C TRP A 262 -48.83 -25.98 1.77
N SER A 263 -49.22 -27.03 2.48
CA SER A 263 -48.40 -28.15 2.93
C SER A 263 -48.13 -29.07 1.75
N GLY A 264 -46.85 -29.27 1.41
CA GLY A 264 -46.43 -30.19 0.34
C GLY A 264 -45.16 -30.94 0.73
N SER A 265 -45.37 -32.17 1.17
CA SER A 265 -44.37 -33.20 1.48
C SER A 265 -43.47 -33.51 0.27
N ALA A 266 -42.16 -33.66 0.48
CA ALA A 266 -41.28 -34.29 -0.50
C ALA A 266 -40.24 -35.15 0.19
N ASN A 267 -40.25 -36.41 -0.23
CA ASN A 267 -39.54 -37.55 0.30
C ASN A 267 -38.01 -37.43 0.16
N GLY A 268 -37.32 -37.98 1.16
CA GLY A 268 -35.91 -38.30 1.06
C GLY A 268 -35.67 -39.46 0.11
N ALA A 269 -34.60 -39.36 -0.66
CA ALA A 269 -33.93 -40.48 -1.29
C ALA A 269 -32.43 -40.30 -1.04
N GLN A 270 -31.86 -41.24 -0.27
CA GLN A 270 -30.43 -41.47 -0.18
C GLN A 270 -29.97 -42.07 -1.51
N GLU A 271 -28.97 -41.46 -2.14
CA GLU A 271 -28.14 -42.15 -3.12
C GLU A 271 -26.70 -42.18 -2.61
N THR A 272 -26.27 -43.42 -2.32
CA THR A 272 -24.89 -43.83 -2.11
C THR A 272 -24.16 -43.84 -3.44
N GLY A 273 -23.20 -42.93 -3.62
CA GLY A 273 -22.31 -42.86 -4.78
C GLY A 273 -20.85 -42.90 -4.34
N GLN A 274 -20.27 -44.10 -4.38
CA GLN A 274 -18.88 -44.41 -4.09
C GLN A 274 -18.06 -44.21 -5.38
N ILE A 275 -17.04 -43.34 -5.37
CA ILE A 275 -16.03 -43.31 -6.46
C ILE A 275 -14.65 -42.89 -5.95
N ALA A 276 -13.73 -43.83 -6.16
CA ALA A 276 -12.31 -43.70 -6.50
C ALA A 276 -11.38 -42.81 -5.67
N GLN A 277 -10.56 -43.49 -4.85
CA GLN A 277 -9.21 -43.06 -4.47
C GLN A 277 -8.36 -42.90 -5.75
N GLY A 278 -7.84 -41.68 -5.96
CA GLY A 278 -6.82 -41.39 -6.95
C GLY A 278 -5.51 -41.04 -6.24
N ASP A 279 -4.56 -41.96 -6.31
CA ASP A 279 -3.18 -41.76 -5.88
C ASP A 279 -2.52 -40.63 -6.67
N THR A 280 -1.94 -39.64 -5.97
CA THR A 280 -0.92 -38.78 -6.57
C THR A 280 0.38 -38.93 -5.81
N ASN A 281 1.31 -39.61 -6.48
CA ASN A 281 2.71 -39.71 -6.12
C ASN A 281 3.34 -38.31 -6.08
N VAL A 282 3.83 -37.90 -4.91
CA VAL A 282 4.72 -36.75 -4.77
C VAL A 282 6.13 -37.21 -5.15
N ALA A 283 6.51 -36.95 -6.40
CA ALA A 283 7.90 -37.06 -6.82
C ALA A 283 8.66 -35.81 -6.35
N SER A 284 9.48 -36.00 -5.33
CA SER A 284 10.59 -35.10 -4.97
C SER A 284 11.60 -35.04 -6.11
N MET A 285 12.14 -33.85 -6.44
CA MET A 285 13.49 -33.56 -6.99
C MET A 285 13.64 -32.02 -7.14
N PRO A 286 14.85 -31.44 -7.27
CA PRO A 286 15.68 -31.03 -6.15
C PRO A 286 15.97 -29.51 -6.13
N ASN A 287 16.57 -29.05 -5.02
CA ASN A 287 17.23 -27.75 -4.89
C ASN A 287 18.10 -27.41 -6.10
N ILE A 288 17.84 -26.25 -6.73
CA ILE A 288 18.78 -25.61 -7.64
C ILE A 288 18.96 -24.17 -7.19
N SER A 289 20.14 -23.90 -6.62
CA SER A 289 20.68 -22.56 -6.43
C SER A 289 20.93 -21.91 -7.78
N PHE A 290 20.43 -20.69 -7.99
CA PHE A 290 20.91 -19.82 -9.07
C PHE A 290 21.26 -18.44 -8.53
N ILE A 291 22.57 -18.23 -8.43
CA ILE A 291 23.23 -16.93 -8.40
C ILE A 291 23.36 -16.45 -9.86
N GLN A 292 22.88 -15.22 -10.11
CA GLN A 292 23.24 -14.25 -11.17
C GLN A 292 23.37 -14.72 -12.63
N LEU A 293 22.42 -14.26 -13.46
CA LEU A 293 22.69 -13.70 -14.80
C LEU A 293 21.42 -12.98 -15.33
N TYR A 294 21.26 -11.70 -14.99
CA TYR A 294 20.37 -10.80 -15.75
C TYR A 294 21.23 -9.96 -16.70
N LEU A 295 21.24 -10.36 -17.97
CA LEU A 295 21.70 -9.56 -19.10
C LEU A 295 20.47 -8.98 -19.80
N CYS A 296 20.54 -7.68 -20.06
CA CYS A 296 19.61 -6.80 -20.75
C CYS A 296 18.71 -7.47 -21.81
N HIS A 297 17.39 -7.30 -21.69
CA HIS A 297 16.50 -7.25 -22.85
C HIS A 297 16.22 -5.78 -23.19
N TYR A 298 16.86 -5.28 -24.25
CA TYR A 298 16.48 -4.04 -24.92
C TYR A 298 15.62 -4.39 -26.14
N HIS A 299 14.41 -3.85 -26.19
CA HIS A 299 13.56 -3.95 -27.36
C HIS A 299 14.07 -3.05 -28.50
N TRP A 300 14.04 -3.62 -29.69
CA TRP A 300 14.42 -3.06 -30.98
C TRP A 300 13.27 -2.22 -31.58
N ASN A 301 13.49 -0.92 -31.85
CA ASN A 301 12.98 -0.31 -33.09
C ASN A 301 13.61 1.06 -33.44
N ARG A 302 14.19 1.10 -34.65
CA ARG A 302 14.39 2.23 -35.59
C ARG A 302 15.03 3.54 -35.09
N GLY A 303 16.36 3.55 -35.20
CA GLY A 303 17.10 4.47 -36.07
C GLY A 303 16.94 5.98 -35.87
N LYS A 304 17.91 6.59 -35.19
CA LYS A 304 18.82 7.65 -35.70
C LYS A 304 19.76 8.09 -34.58
N LYS A 305 21.07 7.96 -34.82
CA LYS A 305 22.13 8.54 -33.97
C LYS A 305 22.15 10.06 -34.19
N VAL A 306 22.04 10.82 -33.11
CA VAL A 306 22.63 12.16 -33.01
C VAL A 306 23.47 12.16 -31.73
N LEU A 307 24.79 12.20 -31.89
CA LEU A 307 25.73 12.43 -30.80
C LEU A 307 25.77 13.94 -30.54
N SER A 308 25.56 14.36 -29.30
CA SER A 308 26.08 15.62 -28.79
C SER A 308 26.55 15.40 -27.34
N PRO A 309 27.79 15.79 -26.99
CA PRO A 309 28.39 15.52 -25.69
C PRO A 309 28.07 16.63 -24.67
N ASN A 310 28.15 16.28 -23.39
CA ASN A 310 28.09 17.13 -22.19
C ASN A 310 26.71 17.33 -21.52
N LEU A 311 26.28 16.29 -20.80
CA LEU A 311 25.62 16.45 -19.50
C LEU A 311 26.14 15.32 -18.57
N PRO A 312 26.56 15.62 -17.32
CA PRO A 312 27.03 14.58 -16.42
C PRO A 312 25.87 13.66 -16.05
N ALA A 313 26.05 12.37 -16.30
CA ALA A 313 25.19 11.32 -15.78
C ALA A 313 25.32 11.27 -14.26
N ALA A 314 24.46 12.01 -13.56
CA ALA A 314 24.13 11.71 -12.17
C ALA A 314 23.34 10.40 -12.19
N TYR A 315 24.08 9.29 -12.10
CA TYR A 315 23.57 7.97 -11.81
C TYR A 315 22.81 8.05 -10.47
N PHE A 316 21.48 8.09 -10.52
CA PHE A 316 20.65 7.70 -9.38
C PHE A 316 20.75 6.18 -9.25
N GLN A 317 21.85 5.70 -8.67
CA GLN A 317 21.80 4.45 -7.93
C GLN A 317 20.94 4.75 -6.72
N MET A 318 19.67 4.35 -6.75
CA MET A 318 18.96 4.11 -5.49
C MET A 318 19.84 3.13 -4.71
N PRO A 319 20.27 3.46 -3.48
CA PRO A 319 21.04 2.52 -2.70
C PRO A 319 20.20 1.25 -2.58
N ASN A 320 20.79 0.12 -3.01
CA ASN A 320 20.25 -1.24 -2.97
C ASN A 320 20.12 -1.77 -1.52
N LYS A 321 19.74 -0.88 -0.60
CA LYS A 321 19.62 -1.05 0.85
C LYS A 321 18.41 -0.25 1.35
N TYR A 322 17.26 -0.39 0.71
CA TYR A 322 16.04 -0.21 1.46
C TYR A 322 15.93 -1.42 2.39
N LEU A 323 16.04 -1.19 3.69
CA LEU A 323 15.64 -2.19 4.67
C LEU A 323 14.18 -2.53 4.37
N PRO A 324 13.80 -3.82 4.30
CA PRO A 324 12.41 -4.21 4.08
C PRO A 324 11.53 -3.54 5.14
N ILE A 325 10.29 -3.20 4.79
CA ILE A 325 9.27 -2.84 5.78
C ILE A 325 9.21 -4.02 6.77
N ILE A 326 9.59 -3.75 8.02
CA ILE A 326 9.92 -4.77 9.01
C ILE A 326 8.67 -5.58 9.35
N ASP A 327 8.83 -6.90 9.33
CA ASP A 327 7.82 -7.88 9.75
C ASP A 327 7.61 -7.81 11.27
N PHE A 328 6.42 -7.37 11.70
CA PHE A 328 6.02 -7.35 13.10
C PHE A 328 5.70 -8.77 13.58
N ARG A 329 6.72 -9.58 13.84
CA ARG A 329 6.54 -10.86 14.52
C ARG A 329 6.30 -10.63 16.01
N SER A 330 5.03 -10.66 16.45
CA SER A 330 4.71 -10.84 17.86
C SER A 330 4.84 -12.33 18.20
N ASP A 331 5.98 -12.73 18.77
CA ASP A 331 6.14 -14.08 19.33
C ASP A 331 5.16 -14.24 20.51
N HIS A 332 4.04 -14.92 20.28
CA HIS A 332 3.13 -15.40 21.32
C HIS A 332 2.89 -16.89 21.07
N SER A 333 3.67 -17.76 21.74
CA SER A 333 3.24 -19.07 22.31
C SER A 333 4.43 -19.98 22.67
N ARG A 334 4.81 -20.06 23.96
CA ARG A 334 4.63 -21.27 24.80
C ARG A 334 5.18 -21.10 26.24
N PRO A 335 4.50 -21.66 27.26
CA PRO A 335 4.97 -21.66 28.65
C PRO A 335 5.73 -22.96 28.98
N GLY A 336 6.71 -22.83 29.89
CA GLY A 336 7.14 -23.91 30.79
C GLY A 336 8.56 -24.44 30.60
N SER A 337 9.47 -24.07 31.50
CA SER A 337 10.33 -25.02 32.21
C SER A 337 11.12 -24.28 33.30
N THR A 338 10.95 -24.71 34.54
CA THR A 338 11.69 -24.31 35.74
C THR A 338 13.12 -24.89 35.77
N ASN A 339 13.96 -24.25 36.60
CA ASN A 339 15.35 -24.55 37.03
C ASN A 339 16.35 -23.62 36.32
N GLY A 340 17.05 -22.70 36.99
CA GLY A 340 17.57 -22.73 38.35
C GLY A 340 19.10 -22.65 38.25
N SER A 341 19.68 -21.49 38.56
CA SER A 341 21.01 -21.34 39.21
C SER A 341 21.51 -19.90 39.13
N ASP A 342 21.93 -19.45 40.31
CA ASP A 342 22.68 -18.26 40.65
C ASP A 342 23.61 -17.70 39.56
N ARG A 343 23.53 -16.38 39.36
CA ARG A 343 24.73 -15.53 39.19
C ARG A 343 24.44 -14.10 39.60
N GLN A 344 25.26 -13.65 40.54
CA GLN A 344 25.29 -12.33 41.15
C GLN A 344 25.49 -11.22 40.11
N SER A 345 24.70 -10.15 40.24
CA SER A 345 24.95 -8.85 39.61
C SER A 345 26.11 -8.14 40.32
N PRO A 346 27.05 -7.50 39.60
CA PRO A 346 27.90 -6.50 40.21
C PRO A 346 27.14 -5.17 40.34
N VAL A 347 27.20 -4.65 41.57
CA VAL A 347 26.77 -3.32 42.02
C VAL A 347 27.58 -2.26 41.25
N TYR A 348 26.89 -1.30 40.64
CA TYR A 348 27.49 -0.05 40.17
C TYR A 348 27.19 1.05 41.20
N ASP A 349 28.24 1.55 41.85
CA ASP A 349 28.19 2.77 42.65
C ASP A 349 28.27 4.01 41.72
N PRO A 350 27.53 5.09 42.00
CA PRO A 350 27.58 6.33 41.24
C PRO A 350 28.79 7.19 41.64
N VAL A 351 29.60 7.60 40.64
CA VAL A 351 30.63 8.63 40.79
C VAL A 351 29.95 9.99 40.90
N VAL A 352 30.13 10.63 42.05
CA VAL A 352 29.82 12.03 42.34
C VAL A 352 30.87 12.90 41.63
N LEU A 353 30.44 13.76 40.70
CA LEU A 353 31.23 14.89 40.23
C LEU A 353 30.75 16.14 40.97
N ASN A 354 31.64 16.72 41.78
CA ASN A 354 31.47 18.05 42.34
C ASN A 354 32.21 19.07 41.45
N PRO A 355 31.70 20.31 41.32
CA PRO A 355 32.27 21.33 40.44
C PRO A 355 33.36 22.17 41.14
N GLU A 356 34.39 22.51 40.39
CA GLU A 356 35.15 23.77 40.52
C GLU A 356 35.16 24.47 39.15
#